data_AF-A0A6B3H438-F1
#
_entry.id   AF-A0A6B3H438-F1
#
_cell.length_a   1.000
_cell.length_b   1.000
_cell.length_c   1.000
_cell.angle_alpha   90.00
_cell.angle_beta   90.00
_cell.angle_gamma   90.00
#
_symmetry.space_group_name_H-M   'P 1'
#
loop_
_entity.id
_entity.type
_entity.pdbx_description
1 polymer ?
#
loop_
_entity_poly.entity_id
_entity_poly.type
_entity_poly.pdbx_seq_one_letter_code
_entity_poly.pdbx_strand_id
1 'polypeptide(L)' 'RALQAGASGWVAKDCSLQRLLTVIRGVLRDETHLPPALLTGVLRELTATRKHRSESEQLVESLTPREREVLRCMVAGL' A
#
# COMPACT_ATOMS: atom_id res chain seq x y z
N ARG A 1 -0.55 -4.23 5.02
CA ARG A 1 0.90 -4.57 4.95
C ARG A 1 1.28 -5.61 3.88
N ALA A 2 0.72 -6.82 3.84
CA ALA A 2 1.16 -7.84 2.87
C ALA A 2 1.05 -7.38 1.40
N LEU A 3 -0.05 -6.70 1.04
CA LEU A 3 -0.23 -6.13 -0.31
C LEU A 3 0.79 -5.02 -0.61
N GLN A 4 1.09 -4.15 0.37
CA GLN A 4 2.12 -3.11 0.22
C GLN A 4 3.52 -3.71 0.02
N ALA A 5 3.75 -4.92 0.55
CA ALA A 5 4.99 -5.67 0.37
C ALA A 5 5.02 -6.49 -0.94
N GLY A 6 4.00 -6.37 -1.81
CA GLY A 6 3.97 -7.02 -3.12
C GLY A 6 3.21 -8.36 -3.16
N ALA A 7 2.42 -8.69 -2.14
CA ALA A 7 1.54 -9.86 -2.24
C ALA A 7 0.46 -9.65 -3.31
N SER A 8 0.34 -10.60 -4.26
CA SER A 8 -0.66 -10.56 -5.33
C SER A 8 -1.90 -11.41 -5.06
N GLY A 9 -1.97 -12.08 -3.90
CA GLY A 9 -3.14 -12.88 -3.57
C GLY A 9 -3.16 -13.40 -2.14
N TRP A 10 -4.33 -13.87 -1.72
CA TRP A 10 -4.55 -14.51 -0.43
C TRP A 10 -5.39 -15.77 -0.60
N VAL A 11 -5.00 -16.83 0.10
CA VAL A 11 -5.71 -18.11 0.11
C VAL A 11 -5.73 -18.66 1.53
N ALA A 12 -6.88 -19.17 1.97
CA ALA A 12 -7.01 -19.83 3.26
C ALA A 12 -6.30 -21.20 3.22
N LYS A 13 -5.74 -21.64 4.35
CA LYS A 13 -5.02 -22.92 4.43
C LYS A 13 -5.91 -24.14 4.13
N ASP A 14 -7.19 -24.03 4.39
CA ASP A 14 -8.23 -25.04 4.21
C ASP A 14 -8.96 -24.92 2.85
N CYS A 15 -8.45 -24.10 1.93
CA CYS A 15 -9.06 -24.00 0.61
C CYS A 15 -8.94 -25.31 -0.19
N SER A 16 -9.84 -25.50 -1.15
CA SER A 16 -9.70 -26.61 -2.10
C SER A 16 -8.48 -26.42 -3.01
N LEU A 17 -7.87 -27.52 -3.45
CA LEU A 17 -6.78 -27.50 -4.44
C LEU A 17 -7.17 -26.72 -5.70
N GLN A 18 -8.42 -26.88 -6.16
CA GLN A 18 -8.93 -26.15 -7.32
C GLN A 18 -8.91 -24.64 -7.09
N ARG A 19 -9.30 -24.16 -5.89
CA ARG A 19 -9.24 -22.74 -5.56
C ARG A 19 -7.80 -22.23 -5.57
N LEU A 20 -6.87 -22.98 -4.98
CA LEU A 20 -5.45 -22.63 -4.99
C LEU A 20 -4.91 -22.51 -6.42
N LEU A 21 -5.19 -23.48 -7.28
CA LEU A 21 -4.76 -23.46 -8.68
C LEU A 21 -5.36 -22.27 -9.46
N THR A 22 -6.63 -21.93 -9.20
CA THR A 22 -7.25 -20.74 -9.80
C THR A 22 -6.51 -19.46 -9.38
N VAL A 23 -6.19 -19.32 -8.10
CA VAL A 23 -5.47 -18.13 -7.61
C VAL A 23 -4.07 -18.05 -8.20
N ILE A 24 -3.31 -19.16 -8.23
CA ILE A 24 -1.97 -19.18 -8.82
C ILE A 24 -2.00 -18.78 -10.30
N ARG A 25 -2.92 -19.37 -11.08
CA ARG A 25 -3.04 -19.06 -12.52
C ARG A 25 -3.46 -17.61 -12.77
N GLY A 26 -4.32 -17.06 -11.91
CA GLY A 26 -4.69 -15.64 -11.98
C GLY A 26 -3.51 -14.73 -11.68
N VAL A 27 -2.73 -15.02 -10.64
CA VAL A 27 -1.51 -14.25 -10.32
C VAL A 27 -0.50 -14.26 -11.47
N LEU A 28 -0.35 -15.38 -12.17
CA LEU A 28 0.48 -15.47 -13.39
C LEU A 28 -0.03 -14.62 -14.56
N ARG A 29 -1.27 -14.12 -14.48
CA ARG A 29 -1.90 -13.21 -15.44
C ARG A 29 -2.03 -11.79 -14.87
N ASP A 30 -1.26 -11.47 -13.84
CA ASP A 30 -1.26 -10.19 -13.13
C ASP A 30 -2.59 -9.85 -12.44
N GLU A 31 -3.42 -10.86 -12.14
CA GLU A 31 -4.65 -10.67 -11.37
C GLU A 31 -4.37 -10.69 -9.86
N THR A 32 -4.99 -9.76 -9.12
CA THR A 32 -5.00 -9.80 -7.66
C THR A 32 -6.18 -10.61 -7.15
N HIS A 33 -5.91 -11.65 -6.36
CA HIS A 33 -6.94 -12.55 -5.83
C HIS A 33 -7.14 -12.37 -4.33
N LEU A 34 -8.24 -11.73 -3.94
CA LEU A 34 -8.59 -11.50 -2.54
C LEU A 34 -10.03 -11.94 -2.24
N PRO A 35 -10.29 -12.60 -1.10
CA PRO A 35 -11.65 -12.82 -0.63
C PRO A 35 -12.39 -11.49 -0.44
N PRO A 36 -13.67 -11.39 -0.83
CA PRO A 36 -14.47 -10.16 -0.65
C PRO A 36 -14.46 -9.62 0.78
N ALA A 37 -14.45 -10.50 1.78
CA ALA A 37 -14.41 -10.13 3.20
C ALA A 37 -13.16 -9.32 3.60
N LEU A 38 -12.05 -9.45 2.86
CA LEU A 38 -10.82 -8.69 3.14
C LEU A 38 -10.81 -7.33 2.42
N LEU A 39 -11.65 -7.13 1.40
CA LEU A 39 -11.61 -5.93 0.55
C LEU A 39 -11.89 -4.65 1.35
N THR A 40 -12.82 -4.68 2.30
CA THR A 40 -13.12 -3.50 3.14
C THR A 40 -11.88 -3.03 3.92
N GLY A 41 -11.12 -3.96 4.51
CA GLY A 41 -9.89 -3.64 5.23
C GLY A 41 -8.80 -3.12 4.32
N VAL A 42 -8.61 -3.77 3.16
CA VAL A 42 -7.63 -3.37 2.15
C VAL A 42 -7.92 -1.96 1.62
N LEU A 43 -9.17 -1.68 1.25
CA LEU A 43 -9.56 -0.36 0.74
C LEU A 43 -9.36 0.73 1.79
N ARG A 44 -9.68 0.47 3.05
CA ARG A 44 -9.43 1.42 4.16
C ARG A 44 -7.93 1.69 4.35
N GLU A 45 -7.07 0.67 4.30
CA GLU A 45 -5.62 0.85 4.43
C GLU A 45 -5.05 1.65 3.26
N LEU A 46 -5.50 1.37 2.03
CA LEU A 46 -5.08 2.09 0.82
C LEU A 46 -5.49 3.56 0.83
N THR A 47 -6.73 3.87 1.26
CA THR A 47 -7.20 5.27 1.35
C THR A 47 -6.51 6.03 2.49
N ALA A 48 -6.29 5.40 3.64
CA ALA A 48 -5.56 6.01 4.76
C ALA A 48 -4.11 6.36 4.37
N THR A 49 -3.41 5.45 3.66
CA THR A 49 -2.04 5.67 3.20
C THR A 49 -1.97 6.86 2.23
N ARG A 50 -2.93 6.97 1.30
CA ARG A 50 -3.01 8.13 0.38
C ARG A 50 -3.26 9.44 1.13
N LYS A 51 -4.16 9.45 2.11
CA LYS A 51 -4.48 10.64 2.90
C LYS A 51 -3.25 11.15 3.67
N HIS A 52 -2.54 10.27 4.34
CA HIS A 52 -1.35 10.65 5.10
C HIS A 52 -0.24 11.21 4.19
N ARG A 53 -0.08 10.64 2.98
CA ARG A 53 0.84 11.18 1.98
C ARG A 53 0.45 12.58 1.53
N SER A 54 -0.83 12.80 1.20
CA SER A 54 -1.30 14.14 0.80
C SER A 54 -1.15 15.18 1.90
N GLU A 55 -1.38 14.82 3.17
CA GLU A 55 -1.18 15.73 4.30
C GLU A 55 0.30 16.09 4.47
N SER A 56 1.21 15.11 4.30
CA SER A 56 2.66 15.35 4.36
C SER A 56 3.13 16.27 3.23
N GLU A 57 2.61 16.06 2.01
CA GLU A 57 2.91 16.90 0.83
C GLU A 57 2.41 18.35 1.06
N GLN A 58 1.18 18.52 1.57
CA GLN A 58 0.63 19.84 1.91
C GLN A 58 1.43 20.57 2.98
N LEU A 59 1.87 19.85 4.03
CA LEU A 59 2.72 20.43 5.07
C LEU A 59 4.04 20.92 4.47
N VAL A 60 4.69 20.12 3.63
CA VAL A 60 5.92 20.51 2.94
C VAL A 60 5.69 21.72 2.02
N GLU A 61 4.55 21.81 1.34
CA GLU A 61 4.17 22.94 0.50
C GLU A 61 3.98 24.24 1.30
N SER A 62 3.42 24.15 2.50
CA SER A 62 3.17 25.30 3.39
C SER A 62 4.43 25.92 4.01
N LEU A 63 5.59 25.27 3.91
CA LEU A 63 6.85 25.76 4.47
C LEU A 63 7.31 27.04 3.77
N THR A 64 7.76 28.00 4.58
CA THR A 64 8.48 29.18 4.10
C THR A 64 9.82 28.78 3.43
N PRO A 65 10.42 29.65 2.60
CA PRO A 65 11.70 29.36 1.97
C PRO A 65 12.79 28.95 2.98
N ARG A 66 12.83 29.57 4.17
CA ARG A 66 13.81 29.28 5.21
C ARG A 66 13.55 27.93 5.89
N GLU A 67 12.30 27.60 6.20
CA GLU A 67 11.95 26.30 6.80
C GLU A 67 12.23 25.13 5.85
N ARG A 68 11.97 25.31 4.55
CA ARG A 68 12.30 24.31 3.54
C ARG A 68 13.82 24.12 3.42
N GLU A 69 14.60 25.18 3.60
CA GLU A 69 16.07 25.11 3.62
C GLU A 69 16.58 24.31 4.83
N VAL A 70 16.05 24.59 6.03
CA VAL A 70 16.38 23.85 7.25
C VAL A 70 16.00 22.37 7.11
N LEU A 71 14.80 22.06 6.60
CA LEU A 71 14.37 20.68 6.38
C LEU A 71 15.31 19.93 5.43
N ARG A 72 15.80 20.59 4.36
CA ARG A 72 16.81 20.00 3.46
C ARG A 72 18.14 19.73 4.16
N CYS A 73 18.61 20.64 5.02
CA CYS A 73 19.82 20.43 5.81
C CYS A 73 19.67 19.21 6.74
N MET A 74 18.54 19.09 7.45
CA MET A 74 18.26 17.96 8.33
C MET A 74 18.27 16.63 7.56
N VAL A 75 17.67 16.57 6.36
CA VAL A 75 17.66 15.37 5.51
C VAL A 75 19.06 15.04 4.99
N ALA A 76 19.90 16.06 4.74
CA ALA A 76 21.29 15.87 4.33
C ALA A 76 22.23 15.48 5.49
N GLY A 77 21.74 15.39 6.72
CA GLY A 77 22.53 15.02 7.90
C GLY A 77 23.39 16.15 8.45
N LEU A 78 22.99 17.41 8.22
CA LEU A 78 23.63 18.63 8.74
C LEU A 78 22.89 19.19 9.95
#